data_AF-A0A931GJL0-F1
#
_entry.id   AF-A0A931GJL0-F1
#
_cell.length_a   1.000
_cell.length_b   1.000
_cell.length_c   1.000
_cell.angle_alpha   90.00
_cell.angle_beta   90.00
_cell.angle_gamma   90.00
#
_symmetry.space_group_name_H-M   'P 1'
#
loop_
_entity.id
_entity.type
_entity.pdbx_description
1 polymer ?
#
loop_
_entity_poly.entity_id
_entity_poly.type
_entity_poly.pdbx_seq_one_letter_code
_entity_poly.pdbx_strand_id
1 'polypeptide(L)'
;MSTPTNLPVPSSPSSPSAGAGYTHRTWLDEMAEVLMTVATIYKGLEVMDATLHEVKAGRTQLNLVDESRATALELMTRGVRFTEDTDARYMQVFEAIQQAGGQQEVAQDKRYHDRD
;
A
#
# COMPACT_ATOMS: atom_id res chain seq x y z
N MET A 1 -57.91 1.02 26.31
CA MET A 1 -56.57 0.41 26.49
C MET A 1 -56.04 0.12 25.09
N SER A 2 -55.10 0.91 24.60
CA SER A 2 -54.56 0.78 23.25
C SER A 2 -53.25 0.00 23.31
N THR A 3 -53.17 -1.10 22.55
CA THR A 3 -51.95 -1.87 22.32
C THR A 3 -50.91 -1.02 21.58
N PRO A 4 -49.61 -1.07 21.95
CA PRO A 4 -48.58 -0.35 21.21
C PRO A 4 -48.22 -1.09 19.92
N THR A 5 -48.25 -0.36 18.81
CA THR A 5 -47.78 -0.77 17.50
C THR A 5 -46.27 -1.00 17.55
N ASN A 6 -45.82 -2.24 17.32
CA ASN A 6 -44.41 -2.55 17.06
C ASN A 6 -44.00 -1.89 15.72
N LEU A 7 -43.20 -0.83 15.79
CA LEU A 7 -42.48 -0.30 14.64
C LEU A 7 -41.28 -1.23 14.35
N PRO A 8 -40.98 -1.55 13.08
CA PRO A 8 -39.80 -2.34 12.74
C PRO A 8 -38.54 -1.57 13.13
N VAL A 9 -37.69 -2.20 13.93
CA VAL A 9 -36.36 -1.71 14.28
C VAL A 9 -35.53 -1.67 12.99
N PRO A 10 -34.89 -0.54 12.64
CA PRO A 10 -34.01 -0.48 11.48
C PRO A 10 -32.87 -1.48 11.68
N SER A 11 -32.61 -2.27 10.64
CA SER A 11 -31.51 -3.23 10.56
C SER A 11 -30.21 -2.56 11.02
N SER A 12 -29.59 -3.10 12.06
CA SER A 12 -28.27 -2.65 12.50
C SER A 12 -27.30 -2.60 11.32
N PRO A 13 -26.46 -1.57 11.19
CA PRO A 13 -25.38 -1.60 10.21
C PRO A 13 -24.53 -2.83 10.50
N SER A 14 -24.36 -3.68 9.47
CA SER A 14 -23.42 -4.79 9.51
C SER A 14 -22.08 -4.30 10.02
N SER A 15 -21.64 -4.83 11.17
CA SER A 15 -20.37 -4.43 11.79
C SER A 15 -19.25 -4.54 10.75
N PRO A 16 -18.44 -3.48 10.55
CA PRO A 16 -17.26 -3.57 9.71
C PRO A 16 -16.39 -4.70 10.27
N SER A 17 -16.03 -5.67 9.42
CA SER A 17 -15.24 -6.81 9.86
C SER A 17 -13.91 -6.31 10.39
N ALA A 18 -13.58 -6.66 11.64
CA ALA A 18 -12.36 -6.25 12.32
C ALA A 18 -11.06 -6.66 11.59
N GLY A 19 -11.15 -7.47 10.54
CA GLY A 19 -10.02 -7.84 9.68
C GLY A 19 -9.65 -6.81 8.60
N ALA A 20 -10.52 -5.87 8.24
CA ALA A 20 -10.26 -4.92 7.15
C ALA A 20 -9.24 -3.82 7.52
N GLY A 21 -9.13 -3.46 8.80
CA GLY A 21 -8.16 -2.47 9.28
C GLY A 21 -6.74 -3.01 9.43
N TYR A 22 -6.60 -4.28 9.86
CA TYR A 22 -5.30 -4.95 10.02
C TYR A 22 -4.57 -5.11 8.68
N THR A 23 -5.30 -5.54 7.64
CA THR A 23 -4.69 -5.72 6.31
C THR A 23 -4.22 -4.38 5.75
N HIS A 24 -5.02 -3.31 5.85
CA HIS A 24 -4.69 -2.03 5.25
C HIS A 24 -3.33 -1.47 5.70
N ARG A 25 -3.06 -1.40 7.01
CA ARG A 25 -1.79 -0.87 7.52
C ARG A 25 -0.59 -1.74 7.15
N THR A 26 -0.74 -3.07 7.24
CA THR A 26 0.30 -4.01 6.79
C THR A 26 0.59 -3.86 5.30
N TRP A 27 -0.42 -3.67 4.44
CA TRP A 27 -0.24 -3.41 3.02
C TRP A 27 0.51 -2.09 2.76
N LEU A 28 0.23 -1.04 3.53
CA LEU A 28 0.95 0.24 3.41
C LEU A 28 2.42 0.11 3.83
N ASP A 29 2.70 -0.59 4.92
CA ASP A 29 4.06 -0.85 5.40
C ASP A 29 4.85 -1.71 4.39
N GLU A 30 4.27 -2.79 3.89
CA GLU A 30 4.89 -3.64 2.84
C GLU A 30 5.14 -2.85 1.55
N MET A 31 4.19 -2.00 1.13
CA MET A 31 4.38 -1.13 -0.03
C MET A 31 5.49 -0.10 0.19
N ALA A 32 5.63 0.43 1.41
CA ALA A 32 6.74 1.32 1.75
C ALA A 32 8.09 0.60 1.66
N GLU A 33 8.19 -0.65 2.11
CA GLU A 33 9.40 -1.48 1.98
C GLU A 33 9.76 -1.74 0.50
N VAL A 34 8.76 -2.04 -0.33
CA VAL A 34 8.95 -2.20 -1.79
C VAL A 34 9.45 -0.90 -2.40
N LEU A 35 8.84 0.24 -2.09
CA LEU A 35 9.25 1.55 -2.59
C LEU A 35 10.68 1.91 -2.17
N MET A 36 11.07 1.61 -0.93
CA MET A 36 12.44 1.78 -0.45
C MET A 36 13.45 0.90 -1.20
N THR A 37 13.05 -0.32 -1.55
CA THR A 37 13.87 -1.22 -2.37
C THR A 37 14.06 -0.65 -3.78
N VAL A 38 13.00 -0.17 -4.42
CA VAL A 38 13.08 0.45 -5.75
C VAL A 38 13.93 1.74 -5.71
N ALA A 39 13.82 2.54 -4.65
CA ALA A 39 14.67 3.72 -4.46
C ALA A 39 16.15 3.37 -4.36
N THR A 40 16.47 2.27 -3.68
CA THR A 40 17.84 1.74 -3.60
C THR A 40 18.36 1.30 -4.96
N ILE A 41 17.53 0.62 -5.77
CA ILE A 41 17.86 0.24 -7.15
C ILE A 41 18.11 1.48 -8.01
N TYR A 42 17.23 2.48 -7.94
CA TYR A 42 17.37 3.74 -8.67
C TYR A 42 18.71 4.41 -8.35
N LYS A 43 19.07 4.53 -7.06
CA LYS A 43 20.36 5.08 -6.64
C LYS A 43 21.55 4.26 -7.15
N GLY A 44 21.44 2.93 -7.16
CA GLY A 44 22.45 2.04 -7.74
C GLY A 44 22.65 2.29 -9.23
N LEU A 45 21.57 2.54 -9.98
CA LEU A 45 21.62 2.89 -11.39
C LEU A 45 22.23 4.28 -11.63
N GLU A 46 22.03 5.26 -10.75
CA GLU A 46 22.72 6.56 -10.83
C GLU A 46 24.24 6.42 -10.67
N VAL A 47 24.68 5.56 -9.75
CA VAL A 47 26.11 5.25 -9.59
C VAL A 47 26.66 4.50 -10.80
N MET A 48 25.88 3.56 -11.35
CA MET A 48 26.25 2.83 -12.56
C MET A 48 26.40 3.78 -13.75
N ASP A 49 25.47 4.71 -13.94
CA ASP A 49 25.53 5.73 -15.00
C ASP A 49 26.81 6.57 -14.91
N ALA A 50 27.12 7.07 -13.70
CA ALA A 50 28.34 7.83 -13.46
C ALA A 50 29.61 7.02 -13.78
N THR A 51 29.64 5.74 -13.39
CA THR A 51 30.76 4.84 -13.64
C THR A 51 30.91 4.54 -15.14
N LEU A 52 29.79 4.30 -15.84
CA LEU A 52 29.79 4.02 -17.28
C LEU A 52 30.29 5.24 -18.08
N HIS A 53 29.93 6.46 -17.67
CA HIS A 53 30.46 7.67 -18.25
C HIS A 53 31.97 7.81 -18.02
N GLU A 54 32.47 7.49 -16.82
CA GLU A 54 33.91 7.53 -16.50
C GLU A 54 34.72 6.55 -17.37
N VAL A 55 34.23 5.32 -17.56
CA VAL A 55 34.89 4.31 -18.40
C VAL A 55 34.60 4.47 -19.89
N LYS A 56 33.86 5.50 -20.30
CA LYS A 56 33.44 5.76 -21.69
C LYS A 56 32.73 4.56 -22.33
N ALA A 57 31.77 4.02 -21.60
CA ALA A 57 30.94 2.92 -22.03
C ALA A 57 30.24 3.19 -23.37
N GLY A 58 29.89 2.12 -24.08
CA GLY A 58 29.18 2.22 -25.35
C GLY A 58 27.76 2.76 -25.17
N ARG A 59 27.23 3.40 -26.21
CA ARG A 59 25.88 4.01 -26.20
C ARG A 59 24.78 3.05 -25.77
N THR A 60 24.86 1.78 -26.16
CA THR A 60 23.87 0.75 -25.77
C THR A 60 23.83 0.56 -24.25
N GLN A 61 24.99 0.58 -23.57
CA GLN A 61 25.06 0.39 -22.12
C GLN A 61 24.47 1.60 -21.38
N LEU A 62 24.79 2.81 -21.84
CA LEU A 62 24.22 4.05 -21.31
C LEU A 62 22.69 4.09 -21.46
N ASN A 63 22.18 3.77 -22.66
CA ASN A 63 20.74 3.73 -22.91
C ASN A 63 20.01 2.74 -21.99
N LEU A 64 20.58 1.54 -21.75
CA LEU A 64 19.97 0.54 -20.87
C LEU A 64 19.87 1.04 -19.42
N VAL A 65 20.87 1.76 -18.94
CA VAL A 65 20.85 2.35 -17.58
C VAL A 65 19.82 3.48 -17.51
N ASP A 66 19.77 4.35 -18.51
CA ASP A 66 18.79 5.44 -18.58
C ASP A 66 17.34 4.93 -18.60
N GLU A 67 17.04 3.93 -19.44
CA GLU A 67 15.72 3.29 -19.49
C GLU A 67 15.35 2.61 -18.17
N SER A 68 16.31 1.94 -17.53
CA SER A 68 16.12 1.30 -16.23
C SER A 68 15.85 2.34 -15.13
N ARG A 69 16.55 3.49 -15.14
CA ARG A 69 16.32 4.60 -14.19
C ARG A 69 14.94 5.20 -14.37
N ALA A 70 14.55 5.48 -15.61
CA ALA A 70 13.22 5.99 -15.92
C ALA A 70 12.13 5.04 -15.43
N THR A 71 12.30 3.74 -15.64
CA THR A 71 11.37 2.70 -15.18
C THR A 71 11.29 2.64 -13.65
N ALA A 72 12.44 2.67 -12.96
CA ALA A 72 12.47 2.67 -11.50
C ALA A 72 11.77 3.93 -10.92
N LEU A 73 11.98 5.10 -11.55
CA LEU A 73 11.30 6.34 -11.16
C LEU A 73 9.79 6.29 -11.40
N GLU A 74 9.35 5.71 -12.50
CA GLU A 74 7.93 5.50 -12.77
C GLU A 74 7.29 4.56 -11.75
N LEU A 75 7.95 3.44 -11.42
CA LEU A 75 7.49 2.51 -10.39
C LEU A 75 7.36 3.18 -9.02
N MET A 76 8.34 3.99 -8.62
CA MET A 76 8.24 4.78 -7.38
C MET A 76 7.05 5.73 -7.41
N THR A 77 6.89 6.48 -8.50
CA THR A 77 5.79 7.45 -8.65
C THR A 77 4.42 6.77 -8.59
N ARG A 78 4.27 5.63 -9.27
CA ARG A 78 3.03 4.85 -9.27
C ARG A 78 2.74 4.21 -7.92
N GLY A 79 3.76 3.70 -7.24
CA GLY A 79 3.58 3.10 -5.91
C GLY A 79 3.22 4.15 -4.85
N VAL A 80 3.84 5.34 -4.87
CA VAL A 80 3.45 6.44 -3.97
C VAL A 80 1.99 6.83 -4.18
N ARG A 81 1.55 7.04 -5.44
CA ARG A 81 0.14 7.34 -5.74
C ARG A 81 -0.80 6.23 -5.28
N PHE A 82 -0.43 4.97 -5.49
CA PHE A 82 -1.22 3.84 -5.01
C PHE A 82 -1.38 3.87 -3.49
N THR A 83 -0.31 4.15 -2.75
CA THR A 83 -0.34 4.31 -1.29
C THR A 83 -1.25 5.46 -0.89
N GLU A 84 -1.09 6.65 -1.48
CA GLU A 84 -1.94 7.83 -1.21
C GLU A 84 -3.42 7.57 -1.51
N ASP A 85 -3.74 6.97 -2.66
CA ASP A 85 -5.10 6.64 -3.05
C ASP A 85 -5.72 5.59 -2.12
N THR A 86 -4.92 4.63 -1.66
CA THR A 86 -5.38 3.57 -0.75
C THR A 86 -5.60 4.16 0.64
N ASP A 87 -4.66 4.94 1.16
CA ASP A 87 -4.77 5.66 2.42
C ASP A 87 -6.03 6.55 2.45
N ALA A 88 -6.23 7.37 1.41
CA ALA A 88 -7.41 8.24 1.30
C ALA A 88 -8.75 7.46 1.30
N ARG A 89 -8.79 6.26 0.71
CA ARG A 89 -9.99 5.43 0.64
C ARG A 89 -10.31 4.70 1.94
N TYR A 90 -9.28 4.26 2.67
CA TYR A 90 -9.45 3.31 3.78
C TYR A 90 -9.19 3.92 5.17
N MET A 91 -8.51 5.07 5.27
CA MET A 91 -8.29 5.74 6.56
C MET A 91 -9.59 6.15 7.26
N GLN A 92 -10.56 6.66 6.51
CA GLN A 92 -11.87 7.04 7.09
C GLN A 92 -12.61 5.82 7.66
N VAL A 93 -12.49 4.67 7.00
CA VAL A 93 -13.09 3.40 7.46
C VAL A 93 -12.38 2.91 8.72
N PHE A 94 -11.05 3.00 8.75
CA PHE A 94 -10.25 2.65 9.92
C PHE A 94 -10.57 3.54 11.13
N GLU A 95 -10.61 4.86 10.96
CA GLU A 95 -10.96 5.80 12.02
C GLU A 95 -12.35 5.55 12.58
N ALA A 96 -13.34 5.25 11.72
CA ALA A 96 -14.69 4.90 12.13
C ALA A 96 -14.73 3.57 12.94
N ILE A 97 -13.94 2.56 12.56
CA ILE A 97 -13.82 1.30 13.29
C ILE A 97 -13.19 1.52 14.67
N GLN A 98 -12.12 2.33 14.75
CA GLN A 98 -11.48 2.64 16.02
C GLN A 98 -12.41 3.41 16.97
N GLN A 99 -13.13 4.42 16.46
CA GLN A 99 -14.09 5.19 17.26
C GLN A 99 -15.27 4.34 17.78
N ALA A 100 -15.63 3.27 17.07
CA ALA A 100 -16.67 2.33 17.47
C ALA A 100 -16.20 1.31 18.54
N GLY A 101 -14.97 1.41 19.06
CA GLY A 101 -14.42 0.48 20.04
C GLY A 101 -13.95 -0.84 19.43
N GLY A 102 -13.61 -0.86 18.14
CA GLY A 102 -12.96 -2.00 17.49
C GLY A 102 -11.69 -2.42 18.23
N GLN A 103 -11.45 -3.73 18.34
CA GLN A 103 -10.30 -4.27 19.07
C GLN A 103 -8.96 -3.73 18.53
N GLN A 104 -8.00 -3.53 19.44
CA GLN A 104 -6.60 -3.27 19.08
C GLN A 104 -6.04 -4.46 18.30
N GLU A 105 -5.61 -4.17 17.07
CA GLU A 105 -4.63 -4.86 16.23
C GLU A 105 -4.13 -6.22 16.78
N VAL A 106 -4.71 -7.33 16.31
CA VAL A 106 -4.12 -8.66 16.51
C VAL A 106 -3.26 -8.98 15.30
N ALA A 107 -1.94 -8.94 15.52
CA ALA A 107 -0.93 -9.23 14.52
C ALA A 107 -1.00 -10.67 13.98
N GLN A 108 -0.69 -10.79 12.69
CA GLN A 108 -0.38 -11.98 11.90
C GLN A 108 -1.57 -12.85 11.48
N ASP A 109 -2.18 -12.51 10.33
CA ASP A 109 -2.65 -13.55 9.41
C ASP A 109 -1.75 -13.59 8.18
N LYS A 110 -0.56 -14.19 8.36
CA LYS A 110 0.45 -14.42 7.31
C LYS A 110 0.00 -15.48 6.26
N ARG A 111 -1.27 -15.87 6.23
CA ARG A 111 -1.78 -16.91 5.31
C ARG A 111 -2.40 -16.37 4.02
N TYR A 112 -2.02 -15.17 3.58
CA TYR A 112 -2.42 -14.68 2.27
C TYR A 112 -1.89 -15.58 1.12
N HIS A 113 -0.81 -16.33 1.38
CA HIS A 113 -0.20 -17.26 0.42
C HIS A 113 -0.73 -18.71 0.46
N ASP A 114 -1.60 -19.08 1.39
CA ASP A 114 -2.08 -20.47 1.55
C ASP A 114 -3.42 -20.75 0.84
N ARG A 115 -3.89 -19.82 -0.01
CA ARG A 115 -5.11 -19.98 -0.81
C ARG A 115 -4.76 -20.19 -2.29
N ASP A 116 -3.98 -21.23 -2.58
CA ASP A 116 -3.93 -21.89 -3.90
C ASP A 116 -4.01 -23.41 -3.70
#